data_AF-A0A7W1B8A2-F1
#
_entry.id   AF-A0A7W1B8A2-F1
#
_cell.length_a   1.000
_cell.length_b   1.000
_cell.length_c   1.000
_cell.angle_alpha   90.00
_cell.angle_beta   90.00
_cell.angle_gamma   90.00
#
_symmetry.space_group_name_H-M   'P 1'
#
loop_
_entity.id
_entity.type
_entity.pdbx_description
1 polymer ?
#
loop_
_entity_poly.entity_id
_entity_poly.type
_entity_poly.pdbx_seq_one_letter_code
_entity_poly.pdbx_strand_id
1 'polypeptide(L)'
;TNYLSSALFLVALASVGAAFVAFAGSWRAFAFARGRARGAGVASHALGIGSGLAFVGVGVTPFNLALDLHNAFVIAAFSLLLGYVVCVTILLARNQAGAGRVAANLAYLAVVGGYVALVLFGPTFVTPRGHLLQVTGQKIVIYASMIHVIYLTLTVRRVLADRSMA
;
A
#
# COMPACT_ATOMS: atom_id res chain seq x y z
N THR A 1 18.60 -19.47 -7.54
CA THR A 1 17.36 -18.74 -7.20
C THR A 1 16.73 -19.39 -5.98
N ASN A 2 16.30 -18.61 -4.98
CA ASN A 2 15.63 -19.17 -3.79
C ASN A 2 14.12 -19.26 -4.07
N TYR A 3 13.68 -20.40 -4.62
CA TYR A 3 12.29 -20.60 -5.07
C TYR A 3 11.26 -20.46 -3.94
N LEU A 4 11.60 -20.89 -2.72
CA LEU A 4 10.73 -20.75 -1.55
C LEU A 4 10.50 -19.27 -1.21
N SER A 5 11.58 -18.47 -1.18
CA SER A 5 11.45 -17.02 -0.95
C SER A 5 10.63 -16.34 -2.04
N SER A 6 10.75 -16.77 -3.30
CA SER A 6 9.97 -16.21 -4.42
C SER A 6 8.49 -16.58 -4.31
N ALA A 7 8.15 -17.82 -3.96
CA ALA A 7 6.77 -18.27 -3.78
C ALA A 7 6.08 -17.55 -2.61
N LEU A 8 6.75 -17.47 -1.45
CA LEU A 8 6.22 -16.75 -0.29
C LEU A 8 5.99 -15.26 -0.59
N PHE A 9 6.90 -14.64 -1.33
CA PHE A 9 6.77 -13.26 -1.75
C PHE A 9 5.59 -13.05 -2.69
N LEU A 10 5.37 -13.95 -3.65
CA LEU A 10 4.24 -13.89 -4.57
C LEU A 10 2.90 -14.03 -3.84
N VAL A 11 2.81 -14.97 -2.89
CA VAL A 11 1.61 -15.13 -2.06
C VAL A 11 1.36 -13.89 -1.21
N ALA A 12 2.40 -13.33 -0.59
CA ALA A 12 2.28 -12.09 0.18
C ALA A 12 1.79 -10.92 -0.70
N LEU A 13 2.37 -10.76 -1.89
CA LEU A 13 2.02 -9.71 -2.84
C LEU A 13 0.56 -9.81 -3.31
N ALA A 14 0.12 -11.02 -3.68
CA ALA A 14 -1.25 -11.29 -4.08
C ALA A 14 -2.24 -11.06 -2.93
N SER A 15 -1.88 -11.51 -1.72
CA SER A 15 -2.71 -11.32 -0.52
C SER A 15 -2.85 -9.85 -0.14
N VAL A 16 -1.76 -9.07 -0.21
CA VAL A 16 -1.78 -7.62 0.02
C VAL A 16 -2.62 -6.92 -1.05
N GLY A 17 -2.45 -7.29 -2.32
CA GLY A 17 -3.24 -6.73 -3.41
C GLY A 17 -4.73 -6.97 -3.22
N ALA A 18 -5.12 -8.21 -2.91
CA ALA A 18 -6.50 -8.58 -2.62
C ALA A 18 -7.05 -7.85 -1.38
N ALA A 19 -6.25 -7.73 -0.32
CA ALA A 19 -6.64 -7.02 0.90
C ALA A 19 -6.85 -5.53 0.64
N PHE A 20 -6.00 -4.88 -0.17
CA PHE A 20 -6.22 -3.49 -0.57
C PHE A 20 -7.49 -3.33 -1.40
N VAL A 21 -7.74 -4.21 -2.39
CA VAL A 21 -8.99 -4.18 -3.18
C VAL A 21 -10.22 -4.34 -2.27
N ALA A 22 -10.20 -5.30 -1.35
CA ALA A 22 -11.29 -5.54 -0.41
C ALA A 22 -11.49 -4.36 0.56
N PHE A 23 -10.40 -3.77 1.05
CA PHE A 23 -10.42 -2.65 1.98
C PHE A 23 -10.73 -1.31 1.30
N ALA A 24 -10.54 -1.20 -0.02
CA ALA A 24 -10.66 0.06 -0.73
C ALA A 24 -12.06 0.68 -0.57
N GLY A 25 -13.11 -0.14 -0.39
CA GLY A 25 -14.49 0.32 -0.12
C GLY A 25 -14.76 0.80 1.32
N SER A 26 -13.88 0.48 2.27
CA SER A 26 -14.01 0.85 3.69
C SER A 26 -13.87 2.35 3.94
N TRP A 27 -13.47 3.14 2.93
CA TRP A 27 -13.44 4.61 3.03
C TRP A 27 -14.78 5.23 3.41
N ARG A 28 -15.91 4.58 3.07
CA ARG A 28 -17.24 5.05 3.47
C ARG A 28 -17.43 5.01 4.98
N ALA A 29 -16.77 4.06 5.66
CA ALA A 29 -16.70 4.06 7.11
C ALA A 29 -15.89 5.26 7.59
N PHE A 30 -14.76 5.59 6.96
CA PHE A 30 -13.97 6.79 7.26
C PHE A 30 -14.64 8.12 6.90
N ALA A 31 -15.66 8.11 6.02
CA ALA A 31 -16.38 9.32 5.61
C ALA A 31 -17.31 9.89 6.71
N PHE A 32 -17.37 9.23 7.87
CA PHE A 32 -17.69 9.77 9.19
C PHE A 32 -18.56 11.05 9.19
N ALA A 33 -19.86 10.89 8.91
CA ALA A 33 -20.96 11.78 9.29
C ALA A 33 -20.92 13.28 8.89
N ARG A 34 -19.83 13.85 8.36
CA ARG A 34 -19.72 15.29 8.04
C ARG A 34 -19.34 15.60 6.59
N GLY A 35 -19.27 14.60 5.70
CA GLY A 35 -18.92 14.81 4.29
C GLY A 35 -17.50 15.38 4.06
N ARG A 36 -16.67 15.42 5.11
CA ARG A 36 -15.31 15.98 5.06
C ARG A 36 -14.40 15.01 4.31
N ALA A 37 -13.60 15.57 3.40
CA ALA A 37 -12.62 14.84 2.59
C ALA A 37 -13.20 13.71 1.71
N ARG A 38 -14.46 13.84 1.27
CA ARG A 38 -15.11 12.88 0.35
C ARG A 38 -14.29 12.62 -0.92
N GLY A 39 -13.67 13.67 -1.48
CA GLY A 39 -12.77 13.54 -2.63
C GLY A 39 -11.57 12.63 -2.34
N ALA A 40 -10.93 12.79 -1.18
CA ALA A 40 -9.85 11.90 -0.74
C ALA A 40 -10.35 10.46 -0.52
N GLY A 41 -11.58 10.28 -0.05
CA GLY A 41 -12.23 8.97 0.06
C GLY A 41 -12.39 8.26 -1.29
N VAL A 42 -12.99 8.94 -2.27
CA VAL A 42 -13.16 8.38 -3.63
C VAL A 42 -11.80 8.12 -4.28
N ALA A 43 -10.86 9.05 -4.15
CA ALA A 43 -9.50 8.88 -4.66
C ALA A 43 -8.80 7.68 -4.01
N SER A 44 -8.88 7.53 -2.68
CA SER A 44 -8.29 6.38 -1.98
C SER A 44 -8.87 5.06 -2.48
N HIS A 45 -10.17 5.01 -2.77
CA HIS A 45 -10.80 3.81 -3.31
C HIS A 45 -10.20 3.42 -4.66
N ALA A 46 -10.16 4.36 -5.61
CA ALA A 46 -9.63 4.12 -6.95
C ALA A 46 -8.13 3.76 -6.93
N LEU A 47 -7.33 4.50 -6.15
CA LEU A 47 -5.90 4.29 -6.02
C LEU A 47 -5.59 2.95 -5.34
N GLY A 48 -6.35 2.57 -4.31
CA GLY A 48 -6.20 1.29 -3.62
C GLY A 48 -6.50 0.10 -4.53
N ILE A 49 -7.58 0.16 -5.32
CA ILE A 49 -7.90 -0.86 -6.31
C ILE A 49 -6.81 -0.94 -7.38
N GLY A 50 -6.43 0.19 -7.96
CA GLY A 50 -5.40 0.24 -9.00
C GLY A 50 -4.06 -0.32 -8.51
N SER A 51 -3.66 0.03 -7.29
CA SER A 51 -2.46 -0.51 -6.65
C SER A 51 -2.54 -2.02 -6.45
N GLY A 52 -3.68 -2.52 -5.94
CA GLY A 52 -3.89 -3.96 -5.74
C GLY A 52 -3.84 -4.75 -7.05
N LEU A 53 -4.46 -4.25 -8.12
CA LEU A 53 -4.39 -4.87 -9.45
C LEU A 53 -2.96 -4.86 -10.01
N ALA A 54 -2.23 -3.75 -9.84
CA ALA A 54 -0.83 -3.67 -10.27
C ALA A 54 0.07 -4.63 -9.47
N PHE A 55 -0.18 -4.86 -8.17
CA PHE A 55 0.52 -5.87 -7.37
C PHE A 55 0.29 -7.30 -7.88
N VAL A 56 -0.94 -7.62 -8.29
CA VAL A 56 -1.21 -8.89 -8.99
C VAL A 56 -0.41 -8.97 -10.29
N GLY A 57 -0.37 -7.87 -11.06
CA GLY A 57 0.46 -7.72 -12.26
C GLY A 57 1.93 -8.06 -12.02
N VAL A 58 2.55 -7.48 -10.98
CA VAL A 58 3.93 -7.80 -10.57
C VAL A 58 4.11 -9.31 -10.34
N GLY A 59 3.17 -9.95 -9.66
CA GLY A 59 3.23 -11.38 -9.34
C GLY A 59 3.14 -12.30 -10.58
N VAL A 60 2.38 -11.90 -11.61
CA VAL A 60 2.22 -12.69 -12.84
C VAL A 60 3.24 -12.34 -13.93
N THR A 61 4.01 -11.27 -13.77
CA THR A 61 5.07 -10.88 -14.70
C THR A 61 6.45 -11.34 -14.21
N PRO A 62 7.05 -12.38 -14.81
CA PRO A 62 8.35 -12.89 -14.37
C PRO A 62 9.48 -11.94 -14.77
N PHE A 63 10.27 -11.51 -13.78
CA PHE A 63 11.38 -10.55 -13.97
C PHE A 63 12.47 -11.04 -14.95
N ASN A 64 12.60 -12.34 -15.16
CA ASN A 64 13.61 -12.94 -16.04
C ASN A 64 13.18 -13.02 -17.51
N LEU A 65 11.88 -12.90 -17.82
CA LEU A 65 11.38 -12.94 -19.20
C LEU A 65 10.84 -11.58 -19.66
N ALA A 66 10.32 -10.77 -18.75
CA ALA A 66 9.68 -9.49 -19.07
C ALA A 66 10.02 -8.42 -18.01
N LEU A 67 11.31 -8.10 -17.87
CA LEU A 67 11.81 -7.18 -16.84
C LEU A 67 11.17 -5.78 -16.95
N ASP A 68 11.04 -5.24 -18.15
CA ASP A 68 10.47 -3.89 -18.34
C ASP A 68 9.01 -3.84 -17.94
N LEU A 69 8.23 -4.86 -18.32
CA LEU A 69 6.82 -4.98 -17.94
C LEU A 69 6.67 -5.19 -16.42
N HIS A 70 7.52 -6.04 -15.83
CA HIS A 70 7.57 -6.23 -14.37
C HIS A 70 7.84 -4.90 -13.65
N ASN A 71 8.84 -4.15 -14.10
CA ASN A 71 9.21 -2.86 -13.51
C ASN A 71 8.09 -1.82 -13.68
N ALA A 72 7.41 -1.81 -14.83
CA ALA A 72 6.24 -0.95 -15.03
C ALA A 72 5.13 -1.24 -14.01
N PHE A 73 4.83 -2.52 -13.75
CA PHE A 73 3.88 -2.90 -12.71
C PHE A 73 4.37 -2.54 -11.30
N VAL A 74 5.66 -2.71 -10.99
CA VAL A 74 6.24 -2.31 -9.70
C VAL A 74 6.06 -0.81 -9.49
N ILE A 75 6.47 0.02 -10.46
CA ILE A 75 6.33 1.48 -10.37
C ILE A 75 4.85 1.84 -10.20
N ALA A 76 3.96 1.32 -11.04
CA ALA A 76 2.53 1.59 -10.95
C ALA A 76 1.96 1.19 -9.58
N ALA A 77 2.24 -0.02 -9.10
CA ALA A 77 1.70 -0.53 -7.84
C ALA A 77 2.08 0.35 -6.65
N PHE A 78 3.35 0.73 -6.54
CA PHE A 78 3.84 1.51 -5.40
C PHE A 78 3.54 3.00 -5.51
N SER A 79 3.51 3.59 -6.70
CA SER A 79 3.06 4.98 -6.89
C SER A 79 1.57 5.15 -6.59
N LEU A 80 0.74 4.21 -7.02
CA LEU A 80 -0.69 4.20 -6.68
C LEU A 80 -0.89 3.97 -5.18
N LEU A 81 -0.11 3.08 -4.56
CA LEU A 81 -0.11 2.87 -3.11
C LEU A 81 0.26 4.15 -2.36
N LEU A 82 1.29 4.88 -2.81
CA LEU A 82 1.69 6.15 -2.21
C LEU A 82 0.53 7.16 -2.21
N GLY A 83 -0.13 7.32 -3.37
CA GLY A 83 -1.31 8.17 -3.50
C GLY A 83 -2.46 7.72 -2.59
N TYR A 84 -2.71 6.40 -2.50
CA TYR A 84 -3.67 5.83 -1.57
C TYR A 84 -3.36 6.22 -0.11
N VAL A 85 -2.12 6.04 0.34
CA VAL A 85 -1.73 6.36 1.72
C VAL A 85 -1.86 7.85 2.01
N VAL A 86 -1.52 8.73 1.07
CA VAL A 86 -1.75 10.18 1.19
C VAL A 86 -3.24 10.47 1.42
N CYS A 87 -4.12 9.88 0.61
CA CYS A 87 -5.56 10.07 0.74
C CYS A 87 -6.09 9.57 2.09
N VAL A 88 -5.62 8.41 2.56
CA VAL A 88 -5.97 7.87 3.89
C VAL A 88 -5.46 8.77 5.01
N THR A 89 -4.26 9.34 4.90
CA THR A 89 -3.74 10.31 5.88
C THR A 89 -4.67 11.51 5.99
N ILE A 90 -5.10 12.06 4.84
CA ILE A 90 -6.04 13.18 4.79
C ILE A 90 -7.37 12.81 5.44
N LEU A 91 -7.91 11.62 5.15
CA LEU A 91 -9.14 11.13 5.78
C LEU A 91 -9.01 11.05 7.30
N LEU A 92 -7.94 10.44 7.82
CA LEU A 92 -7.71 10.31 9.25
C LEU A 92 -7.57 11.67 9.94
N ALA A 93 -6.83 12.60 9.33
CA ALA A 93 -6.63 13.94 9.87
C ALA A 93 -7.92 14.78 9.86
N ARG A 94 -8.65 14.79 8.73
CA ARG A 94 -9.87 15.60 8.57
C ARG A 94 -11.05 15.10 9.38
N ASN A 95 -11.07 13.81 9.71
CA ASN A 95 -12.08 13.21 10.57
C ASN A 95 -11.63 13.06 12.02
N GLN A 96 -10.54 13.72 12.42
CA GLN A 96 -10.06 13.75 13.81
C GLN A 96 -9.90 12.35 14.42
N ALA A 97 -9.39 11.39 13.65
CA ALA A 97 -9.20 10.01 14.08
C ALA A 97 -8.11 9.86 15.19
N GLY A 98 -7.61 10.94 15.76
CA GLY A 98 -6.57 10.96 16.80
C GLY A 98 -5.16 11.09 16.23
N ALA A 99 -4.33 11.89 16.91
CA ALA A 99 -2.97 12.22 16.46
C ALA A 99 -2.08 10.98 16.28
N GLY A 100 -2.17 10.00 17.19
CA GLY A 100 -1.42 8.75 17.06
C GLY A 100 -1.75 7.95 15.80
N ARG A 101 -3.01 8.01 15.33
CA ARG A 101 -3.42 7.29 14.12
C ARG A 101 -2.94 7.97 12.84
N VAL A 102 -2.96 9.30 12.84
CA VAL A 102 -2.36 10.11 11.77
C VAL A 102 -0.85 9.89 11.72
N ALA A 103 -0.16 9.90 12.86
CA ALA A 103 1.29 9.67 12.95
C ALA A 103 1.68 8.28 12.44
N ALA A 104 0.94 7.22 12.82
CA ALA A 104 1.18 5.88 12.30
C ALA A 104 1.04 5.80 10.77
N ASN A 105 0.03 6.48 10.21
CA ASN A 105 -0.17 6.52 8.75
C ASN A 105 0.91 7.34 8.04
N LEU A 106 1.42 8.40 8.66
CA LEU A 106 2.56 9.19 8.16
C LEU A 106 3.87 8.39 8.20
N ALA A 107 4.10 7.59 9.25
CA ALA A 107 5.26 6.70 9.31
C ALA A 107 5.22 5.67 8.17
N TYR A 108 4.05 5.08 7.92
CA TYR A 108 3.88 4.19 6.77
C TYR A 108 4.03 4.91 5.42
N LEU A 109 3.52 6.14 5.30
CA LEU A 109 3.73 6.98 4.12
C LEU A 109 5.22 7.19 3.83
N ALA A 110 6.04 7.40 4.85
CA ALA A 110 7.49 7.53 4.71
C ALA A 110 8.14 6.22 4.22
N VAL A 111 7.68 5.06 4.69
CA VAL A 111 8.17 3.75 4.22
C VAL A 111 7.85 3.56 2.74
N VAL A 112 6.61 3.79 2.32
CA VAL A 112 6.21 3.67 0.90
C VAL A 112 6.94 4.70 0.04
N GLY A 113 7.03 5.96 0.50
CA GLY A 113 7.74 7.02 -0.20
C GLY A 113 9.24 6.73 -0.37
N GLY A 114 9.87 6.19 0.68
CA GLY A 114 11.27 5.75 0.62
C GLY A 114 11.49 4.63 -0.39
N TYR A 115 10.56 3.66 -0.48
CA TYR A 115 10.64 2.61 -1.49
C TYR A 115 10.40 3.15 -2.90
N VAL A 116 9.42 4.04 -3.11
CA VAL A 116 9.20 4.69 -4.41
C VAL A 116 10.45 5.47 -4.84
N ALA A 117 11.09 6.20 -3.92
CA ALA A 117 12.35 6.88 -4.20
C ALA A 117 13.48 5.91 -4.57
N LEU A 118 13.57 4.76 -3.90
CA LEU A 118 14.52 3.69 -4.24
C LEU A 118 14.29 3.14 -5.64
N VAL A 119 13.03 2.94 -6.06
CA VAL A 119 12.72 2.43 -7.40
C VAL A 119 13.04 3.45 -8.49
N LEU A 120 12.75 4.73 -8.25
CA LEU A 120 12.92 5.78 -9.26
C LEU A 120 14.35 6.31 -9.37
N PHE A 121 15.08 6.38 -8.25
CA PHE A 121 16.39 7.03 -8.17
C PHE A 121 17.50 6.11 -7.64
N GLY A 122 17.16 4.90 -7.21
CA GLY A 122 18.13 3.95 -6.67
C GLY A 122 18.96 3.25 -7.74
N PRO A 123 19.90 2.38 -7.32
CA PRO A 123 20.77 1.67 -8.24
C PRO A 123 19.98 0.72 -9.16
N THR A 124 20.41 0.64 -10.41
CA THR A 124 19.76 -0.19 -11.44
C THR A 124 19.77 -1.68 -11.08
N PHE A 125 18.65 -2.35 -11.36
CA PHE A 125 18.40 -3.76 -11.04
C PHE A 125 19.41 -4.73 -11.68
N VAL A 126 20.03 -4.34 -12.81
CA VAL A 126 21.01 -5.20 -13.52
C VAL A 126 22.35 -5.34 -12.79
N THR A 127 22.61 -4.50 -11.79
CA THR A 127 23.82 -4.63 -10.95
C THR A 127 23.55 -5.54 -9.75
N PRO A 128 24.52 -6.34 -9.27
CA PRO A 128 24.33 -7.18 -8.08
C PRO A 128 23.85 -6.40 -6.85
N ARG A 129 24.38 -5.19 -6.66
CA ARG A 129 23.99 -4.29 -5.57
C ARG A 129 22.58 -3.75 -5.75
N GLY A 130 22.22 -3.31 -6.96
CA GLY A 130 20.86 -2.81 -7.25
C GLY A 130 19.81 -3.89 -7.14
N HIS A 131 20.09 -5.09 -7.67
CA HIS A 131 19.24 -6.26 -7.48
C HIS A 131 18.98 -6.54 -5.99
N LEU A 132 20.03 -6.60 -5.18
CA LEU A 132 19.90 -6.83 -3.72
C LEU A 132 19.06 -5.76 -3.04
N LEU A 133 19.33 -4.48 -3.33
CA LEU A 133 18.62 -3.35 -2.72
C LEU A 133 17.14 -3.32 -3.11
N GLN A 134 16.82 -3.47 -4.39
CA GLN A 134 15.44 -3.42 -4.87
C GLN A 134 14.62 -4.60 -4.33
N VAL A 135 15.14 -5.83 -4.39
CA VAL A 135 14.45 -7.02 -3.86
C VAL A 135 14.25 -6.91 -2.34
N THR A 136 15.25 -6.42 -1.61
CA THR A 136 15.15 -6.25 -0.16
C THR A 136 14.16 -5.15 0.21
N GLY A 137 14.26 -4.00 -0.45
CA GLY A 137 13.33 -2.89 -0.29
C GLY A 137 11.88 -3.31 -0.55
N GLN A 138 11.66 -4.07 -1.63
CA GLN A 138 10.32 -4.52 -2.02
C GLN A 138 9.72 -5.44 -0.94
N LYS A 139 10.51 -6.37 -0.37
CA LYS A 139 10.05 -7.22 0.74
C LYS A 139 9.69 -6.40 1.98
N ILE A 140 10.52 -5.42 2.35
CA ILE A 140 10.27 -4.56 3.51
C ILE A 140 8.94 -3.81 3.37
N VAL A 141 8.73 -3.13 2.23
CA VAL A 141 7.50 -2.35 2.03
C VAL A 141 6.27 -3.25 1.93
N ILE A 142 6.38 -4.47 1.38
CA ILE A 142 5.26 -5.42 1.33
C ILE A 142 4.88 -5.91 2.74
N TYR A 143 5.84 -6.27 3.58
CA TYR A 143 5.52 -6.65 4.97
C TYR A 143 4.97 -5.47 5.77
N ALA A 144 5.50 -4.27 5.57
CA ALA A 144 4.93 -3.05 6.15
C ALA A 144 3.48 -2.83 5.67
N SER A 145 3.18 -3.11 4.39
CA SER A 145 1.84 -3.02 3.82
C SER A 145 0.86 -3.99 4.48
N MET A 146 1.29 -5.23 4.75
CA MET A 146 0.47 -6.21 5.47
C MET A 146 0.08 -5.70 6.87
N ILE A 147 1.07 -5.22 7.63
CA ILE A 147 0.86 -4.66 8.97
C ILE A 147 -0.07 -3.45 8.90
N HIS A 148 0.13 -2.59 7.89
CA HIS A 148 -0.65 -1.37 7.70
C HIS A 148 -2.13 -1.65 7.40
N VAL A 149 -2.43 -2.61 6.53
CA VAL A 149 -3.83 -2.98 6.23
C VAL A 149 -4.53 -3.56 7.47
N ILE A 150 -3.84 -4.38 8.27
CA ILE A 150 -4.35 -4.87 9.55
C ILE A 150 -4.64 -3.68 10.49
N TYR A 151 -3.68 -2.76 10.61
CA TYR A 151 -3.80 -1.57 11.44
C TYR A 151 -5.00 -0.69 11.05
N LEU A 152 -5.19 -0.44 9.75
CA LEU A 152 -6.33 0.33 9.24
C LEU A 152 -7.66 -0.39 9.50
N THR A 153 -7.70 -1.71 9.30
CA THR A 153 -8.88 -2.53 9.58
C THR A 153 -9.30 -2.43 11.05
N LEU A 154 -8.34 -2.55 11.98
CA LEU A 154 -8.60 -2.40 13.41
C LEU A 154 -9.03 -0.97 13.77
N THR A 155 -8.44 0.03 13.12
CA THR A 155 -8.81 1.44 13.31
C THR A 155 -10.26 1.68 12.90
N VAL A 156 -10.67 1.20 11.73
CA VAL A 156 -12.07 1.31 11.26
C VAL A 156 -13.02 0.66 12.26
N ARG A 157 -12.71 -0.58 12.68
CA ARG A 157 -13.57 -1.33 13.63
C ARG A 157 -13.75 -0.60 14.95
N ARG A 158 -12.66 -0.05 15.53
CA ARG A 158 -12.73 0.71 16.79
C ARG A 158 -13.57 1.98 16.65
N VAL A 159 -13.33 2.78 15.62
CA VAL A 159 -14.08 4.03 15.44
C VAL A 159 -15.56 3.78 15.15
N LEU A 160 -15.92 2.65 14.51
CA LEU A 160 -17.32 2.25 14.35
C LEU A 160 -17.94 1.78 15.68
N ALA A 161 -17.22 1.02 16.50
CA ALA A 161 -17.71 0.57 17.81
C ALA A 161 -17.94 1.72 18.79
N ASP A 162 -17.02 2.69 18.85
CA ASP A 162 -17.14 3.89 19.70
C ASP A 162 -18.42 4.69 19.37
N ARG A 163 -18.92 4.60 18.13
CA ARG A 163 -20.15 5.26 17.67
C ARG A 163 -21.43 4.51 17.99
N SER A 164 -21.41 3.18 18.09
CA SER A 164 -22.60 2.42 18.49
C SER A 164 -22.95 2.59 19.98
N MET A 165 -22.02 3.14 20.77
CA MET A 165 -22.16 3.37 22.21
C MET A 165 -22.42 4.84 22.58
N ALA A 166 -22.44 5.76 21.59
CA ALA A 166 -22.66 7.20 21.76
C ALA A 166 -24.00 7.61 21.16
#